data_AF-A0A6B3ATX2-F1
#
_entry.id   AF-A0A6B3ATX2-F1
#
_cell.length_a   1.000
_cell.length_b   1.000
_cell.length_c   1.000
_cell.angle_alpha   90.00
_cell.angle_beta   90.00
_cell.angle_gamma   90.00
#
_symmetry.space_group_name_H-M   'P 1'
#
loop_
_entity.id
_entity.type
_entity.pdbx_description
1 polymer ?
#
loop_
_entity_poly.entity_id
_entity_poly.type
_entity_poly.pdbx_seq_one_letter_code
_entity_poly.pdbx_strand_id
1 'polypeptide(L)'
;MSELVTGEAVALELRPARLPSRALAVLLDLAAAMAVYIGLTILVVAATASLDEAAQTAISLSLFLLTLVGGPILIETLTHGKSLGKLACGLRVVRDDGGPIRFRHSLVRGLIGVIEILMTLGVVACIASLVSARGRRLGDVFAGTLVVRERVPAGRSGYVPPPPPWLAGRFQGLDLSAVPDGLWLAVRQYLTRMGQLDPQVGSAMAQRLASDLADRTGTPVPPGVHPAAYLAAVLQERQAREARRAFGNGAAAGGRPGGATAGPTGPYGPPAPAQGPYGHPAPMQSPYAPPAPAQGPYGQPGYPAATSAPAAPSPTPPTAPPATSPSPSPTPPPSATPPAPSSPEPKDRPSDSGSSGGFVPPA
;
A
#
# COMPACT_ATOMS: atom_id res chain seq x y z
N MET A 1 -17.81 19.34 -11.13
CA MET A 1 -17.19 19.73 -9.85
C MET A 1 -18.22 19.47 -8.77
N SER A 2 -17.94 18.55 -7.85
CA SER A 2 -18.83 18.30 -6.70
C SER A 2 -17.95 17.79 -5.56
N GLU A 3 -17.59 18.74 -4.72
CA GLU A 3 -16.76 18.66 -3.54
C GLU A 3 -17.56 18.03 -2.39
N LEU A 4 -16.99 17.02 -1.73
CA LEU A 4 -17.55 16.41 -0.53
C LEU A 4 -16.88 17.04 0.68
N VAL A 5 -17.64 17.86 1.40
CA VAL A 5 -17.22 18.51 2.64
C VAL A 5 -17.58 17.61 3.82
N THR A 6 -16.57 16.98 4.43
CA THR A 6 -16.67 16.41 5.78
C THR A 6 -16.34 17.47 6.83
N GLY A 7 -16.77 17.27 8.09
CA GLY A 7 -16.57 18.21 9.21
C GLY A 7 -15.12 18.57 9.55
N GLU A 8 -14.14 17.86 8.95
CA GLU A 8 -12.84 18.40 8.60
C GLU A 8 -12.73 18.35 7.07
N ALA A 9 -12.74 19.52 6.42
CA ALA A 9 -12.93 19.67 4.98
C ALA A 9 -11.68 19.26 4.20
N VAL A 10 -11.42 17.96 4.08
CA VAL A 10 -10.53 17.41 3.05
C VAL A 10 -11.39 16.58 2.12
N ALA A 11 -11.78 17.17 0.99
CA ALA A 11 -12.42 16.45 -0.09
C ALA A 11 -11.47 15.36 -0.59
N LEU A 12 -11.66 14.13 -0.13
CA LEU A 12 -10.95 12.97 -0.65
C LEU A 12 -11.46 12.70 -2.06
N GLU A 13 -10.71 13.15 -3.07
CA GLU A 13 -10.93 12.79 -4.45
C GLU A 13 -10.69 11.29 -4.64
N LEU A 14 -11.75 10.49 -4.47
CA LEU A 14 -11.73 9.07 -4.75
C LEU A 14 -11.59 8.88 -6.25
N ARG A 15 -10.40 8.47 -6.71
CA ARG A 15 -10.14 8.19 -8.12
C ARG A 15 -10.97 6.97 -8.57
N PRO A 16 -11.99 7.13 -9.43
CA PRO A 16 -12.80 6.01 -9.90
C PRO A 16 -11.93 5.00 -10.65
N ALA A 17 -12.22 3.72 -10.48
CA ALA A 17 -11.54 2.67 -11.25
C ALA A 17 -11.89 2.77 -12.74
N ARG A 18 -10.90 2.52 -13.61
CA ARG A 18 -11.11 2.51 -15.07
C ARG A 18 -12.07 1.37 -15.46
N LEU A 19 -12.92 1.59 -16.46
CA LEU A 19 -13.89 0.61 -16.94
C LEU A 19 -13.29 -0.76 -17.26
N PRO A 20 -12.14 -0.89 -17.96
CA PRO A 20 -11.57 -2.20 -18.27
C PRO A 20 -11.18 -3.02 -17.03
N SER A 21 -10.63 -2.37 -16.01
CA SER A 21 -10.30 -3.06 -14.75
C SER A 21 -11.54 -3.51 -13.98
N ARG A 22 -12.65 -2.76 -14.07
CA ARG A 22 -13.94 -3.17 -13.48
C ARG A 22 -14.54 -4.34 -14.25
N ALA A 23 -14.52 -4.29 -15.58
CA ALA A 23 -14.99 -5.39 -16.42
C ALA A 23 -14.20 -6.67 -16.16
N LEU A 24 -12.87 -6.60 -16.11
CA LEU A 24 -12.01 -7.73 -15.79
C LEU A 24 -12.30 -8.31 -14.40
N ALA A 25 -12.46 -7.46 -13.39
CA ALA A 25 -12.83 -7.91 -12.05
C ALA A 25 -14.18 -8.66 -12.03
N VAL A 26 -15.19 -8.13 -12.73
CA VAL A 26 -16.50 -8.80 -12.86
C VAL A 26 -16.39 -10.12 -13.61
N LEU A 27 -15.60 -10.17 -14.69
CA LEU A 27 -15.36 -11.41 -15.44
C LEU A 27 -14.70 -12.49 -14.58
N LEU A 28 -13.69 -12.12 -13.79
CA LEU A 28 -13.04 -13.05 -12.86
C LEU A 28 -13.99 -13.53 -11.76
N ASP A 29 -14.77 -12.61 -11.18
CA ASP A 29 -15.78 -12.97 -10.17
C ASP A 29 -16.84 -13.91 -10.76
N LEU A 30 -17.32 -13.64 -11.98
CA LEU A 30 -18.31 -14.48 -12.67
C LEU A 30 -17.74 -15.84 -13.03
N ALA A 31 -16.51 -15.90 -13.53
CA ALA A 31 -15.83 -17.17 -13.83
C ALA A 31 -15.65 -18.03 -12.58
N ALA A 32 -15.23 -17.43 -11.47
CA ALA A 32 -15.11 -18.12 -10.19
C ALA A 32 -16.47 -18.60 -9.67
N ALA A 33 -17.50 -17.76 -9.72
CA ALA A 33 -18.85 -18.13 -9.31
C ALA A 33 -19.42 -19.25 -10.19
N MET A 34 -19.18 -19.21 -11.50
CA MET A 34 -19.60 -20.25 -12.45
C MET A 34 -18.89 -21.57 -12.20
N ALA A 35 -17.58 -21.55 -11.93
CA ALA A 35 -16.84 -22.76 -11.58
C ALA A 35 -17.37 -23.42 -10.30
N VAL A 36 -17.64 -22.62 -9.27
CA VAL A 36 -18.26 -23.10 -8.02
C VAL A 36 -19.66 -23.64 -8.27
N TYR A 37 -20.47 -22.95 -9.06
CA TYR A 37 -21.83 -23.38 -9.41
C TYR A 37 -21.84 -24.71 -10.16
N ILE A 38 -20.98 -24.88 -11.16
CA ILE A 38 -20.86 -26.15 -11.90
C ILE A 38 -20.43 -27.27 -10.96
N GLY A 39 -19.40 -27.06 -10.14
CA GLY A 39 -18.92 -28.06 -9.17
C GLY A 39 -20.00 -28.48 -8.18
N LEU A 40 -20.74 -27.52 -7.61
CA LEU A 40 -21.85 -27.81 -6.72
C LEU A 40 -23.00 -28.51 -7.45
N THR A 41 -23.30 -28.13 -8.69
CA THR A 41 -24.36 -28.78 -9.48
C THR A 41 -24.05 -30.24 -9.73
N ILE A 42 -22.80 -30.57 -10.09
CA ILE A 42 -22.36 -31.97 -10.28
C ILE A 42 -22.53 -32.76 -8.98
N LEU A 43 -22.08 -32.20 -7.85
CA LEU A 43 -22.18 -32.84 -6.53
C LEU A 43 -23.64 -33.08 -6.14
N VAL A 44 -24.49 -32.07 -6.31
CA VAL A 44 -25.91 -32.14 -5.96
C VAL A 44 -26.64 -33.15 -6.83
N VAL A 45 -26.47 -33.11 -8.15
CA VAL A 45 -27.10 -34.06 -9.08
C VAL A 45 -26.73 -35.51 -8.72
N ALA A 46 -25.47 -35.77 -8.38
CA ALA A 46 -25.04 -37.09 -7.93
C ALA A 46 -25.71 -37.53 -6.61
N ALA A 47 -25.97 -36.59 -5.70
CA ALA A 47 -26.56 -36.85 -4.39
C ALA A 47 -28.10 -36.91 -4.40
N THR A 48 -28.76 -36.29 -5.37
CA THR A 48 -30.23 -36.10 -5.39
C THR A 48 -30.94 -36.88 -6.50
N ALA A 49 -30.27 -37.81 -7.17
CA ALA A 49 -30.83 -38.55 -8.30
C ALA A 49 -32.10 -39.37 -7.98
N SER A 50 -32.33 -39.70 -6.70
CA SER A 50 -33.51 -40.43 -6.23
C SER A 50 -34.68 -39.53 -5.79
N LEU A 51 -34.52 -38.21 -5.80
CA LEU A 51 -35.58 -37.27 -5.44
C LEU A 51 -36.56 -37.09 -6.61
N ASP A 52 -37.77 -36.67 -6.28
CA ASP A 52 -38.79 -36.28 -7.25
C ASP A 52 -38.40 -34.99 -7.99
N GLU A 53 -38.99 -34.79 -9.16
CA GLU A 53 -38.67 -33.68 -10.07
C GLU A 53 -38.89 -32.29 -9.43
N ALA A 54 -39.91 -32.15 -8.58
CA ALA A 54 -40.19 -30.90 -7.89
C ALA A 54 -39.09 -30.55 -6.89
N ALA A 55 -38.62 -31.52 -6.09
CA ALA A 55 -37.49 -31.33 -5.18
C ALA A 55 -36.20 -31.00 -5.93
N GLN A 56 -35.90 -31.70 -7.03
CA GLN A 56 -34.74 -31.39 -7.86
C GLN A 56 -34.78 -29.97 -8.40
N THR A 57 -35.93 -29.55 -8.92
CA THR A 57 -36.14 -28.18 -9.43
C THR A 57 -35.94 -27.13 -8.35
N ALA A 58 -36.52 -27.34 -7.16
CA ALA A 58 -36.37 -26.44 -6.02
C ALA A 58 -34.91 -26.32 -5.56
N ILE A 59 -34.18 -27.44 -5.53
CA ILE A 59 -32.77 -27.48 -5.17
C ILE A 59 -31.92 -26.76 -6.22
N SER A 60 -32.13 -27.03 -7.52
CA SER A 60 -31.40 -26.36 -8.61
C SER A 60 -31.62 -24.84 -8.61
N LEU A 61 -32.87 -24.40 -8.41
CA LEU A 61 -33.19 -22.98 -8.31
C LEU A 61 -32.54 -22.33 -7.08
N SER A 62 -32.61 -23.01 -5.93
CA SER A 62 -31.97 -22.55 -4.70
C SER A 62 -30.45 -22.45 -4.88
N LEU A 63 -29.83 -23.45 -5.50
CA LEU A 63 -28.40 -23.47 -5.78
C LEU A 63 -27.99 -22.32 -6.71
N PHE A 64 -28.76 -22.07 -7.76
CA PHE A 64 -28.54 -20.94 -8.66
C PHE A 64 -28.60 -19.61 -7.92
N LEU A 65 -29.67 -19.37 -7.16
CA LEU A 65 -29.85 -18.12 -6.41
C LEU A 65 -28.79 -17.93 -5.32
N LEU A 66 -28.53 -18.95 -4.50
CA LEU A 66 -27.55 -18.86 -3.43
C LEU A 66 -26.13 -18.69 -3.98
N THR A 67 -25.77 -19.33 -5.09
CA THR A 67 -24.40 -19.28 -5.60
C THR A 67 -24.13 -18.05 -6.44
N LEU A 68 -25.01 -17.71 -7.40
CA LEU A 68 -24.78 -16.63 -8.36
C LEU A 68 -25.23 -15.26 -7.84
N VAL A 69 -26.17 -15.23 -6.89
CA VAL A 69 -26.68 -13.99 -6.29
C VAL A 69 -26.23 -13.87 -4.84
N GLY A 70 -26.54 -14.87 -4.01
CA GLY A 70 -26.22 -14.87 -2.58
C GLY A 70 -24.73 -14.84 -2.30
N GLY A 71 -23.94 -15.65 -3.01
CA GLY A 71 -22.50 -15.81 -2.84
C GLY A 71 -21.74 -14.48 -3.00
N PRO A 72 -21.87 -13.78 -4.16
CA PRO A 72 -21.27 -12.47 -4.35
C PRO A 72 -21.69 -11.44 -3.30
N ILE A 73 -22.98 -11.41 -2.92
CA ILE A 73 -23.48 -10.48 -1.89
C ILE A 73 -22.82 -10.77 -0.54
N LEU A 74 -22.73 -12.05 -0.15
CA LEU A 74 -22.13 -12.48 1.10
C LEU A 74 -20.63 -12.15 1.14
N ILE A 75 -19.90 -12.50 0.08
CA ILE A 75 -18.47 -12.21 -0.05
C ILE A 75 -18.20 -10.71 0.02
N GLU A 76 -18.94 -9.90 -0.75
CA GLU A 76 -18.77 -8.44 -0.73
C GLU A 76 -19.09 -7.85 0.65
N THR A 77 -20.10 -8.39 1.34
CA THR A 77 -20.49 -7.95 2.69
C THR A 77 -19.41 -8.27 3.72
N LEU A 78 -18.93 -9.52 3.76
CA LEU A 78 -17.94 -9.98 4.74
C LEU A 78 -16.58 -9.31 4.53
N THR A 79 -16.21 -9.05 3.28
CA THR A 79 -14.91 -8.47 2.93
C THR A 79 -14.94 -6.94 2.80
N HIS A 80 -16.05 -6.30 3.18
CA HIS A 80 -16.21 -4.84 3.15
C HIS A 80 -15.95 -4.23 1.75
N GLY A 81 -16.48 -4.89 0.72
CA GLY A 81 -16.46 -4.41 -0.67
C GLY A 81 -15.37 -5.03 -1.55
N LYS A 82 -14.80 -6.15 -1.14
CA LYS A 82 -13.81 -6.89 -1.94
C LYS A 82 -14.47 -8.16 -2.51
N SER A 83 -13.91 -8.65 -3.59
CA SER A 83 -14.28 -9.93 -4.21
C SER A 83 -13.01 -10.46 -4.88
N LEU A 84 -12.99 -11.72 -5.29
CA LEU A 84 -11.77 -12.33 -5.81
C LEU A 84 -11.20 -11.56 -7.01
N GLY A 85 -12.03 -11.24 -7.99
CA GLY A 85 -11.66 -10.46 -9.16
C GLY A 85 -11.28 -9.02 -8.82
N LYS A 86 -11.97 -8.39 -7.86
CA LYS A 86 -11.60 -7.06 -7.38
C LYS A 86 -10.26 -7.06 -6.66
N LEU A 87 -9.97 -8.07 -5.85
CA LEU A 87 -8.67 -8.25 -5.20
C LEU A 87 -7.55 -8.41 -6.23
N ALA A 88 -7.76 -9.27 -7.25
CA ALA A 88 -6.81 -9.45 -8.34
C ALA A 88 -6.53 -8.15 -9.11
N CYS A 89 -7.55 -7.29 -9.26
CA CYS A 89 -7.44 -6.00 -9.94
C CYS A 89 -7.03 -4.82 -9.01
N GLY A 90 -6.84 -5.06 -7.71
CA GLY A 90 -6.57 -4.00 -6.72
C GLY A 90 -7.72 -3.00 -6.58
N LEU A 91 -8.96 -3.49 -6.62
CA LEU A 91 -10.20 -2.72 -6.55
C LEU A 91 -10.94 -2.97 -5.25
N ARG A 92 -11.71 -1.98 -4.83
CA ARG A 92 -12.61 -2.09 -3.70
C ARG A 92 -13.86 -1.25 -3.94
N VAL A 93 -15.02 -1.77 -3.53
CA VAL A 93 -16.26 -1.01 -3.45
C VAL A 93 -16.27 -0.21 -2.15
N VAL A 94 -16.51 1.08 -2.24
CA VAL A 94 -16.70 1.98 -1.09
C VAL A 94 -18.04 2.70 -1.23
N ARG A 95 -18.56 3.24 -0.13
CA ARG A 95 -19.73 4.12 -0.17
C ARG A 95 -19.37 5.47 -0.78
N ASP A 96 -20.40 6.23 -1.15
CA ASP A 96 -20.24 7.59 -1.66
C ASP A 96 -19.53 8.54 -0.66
N ASP A 97 -19.57 8.25 0.64
CA ASP A 97 -18.82 8.95 1.69
C ASP A 97 -17.43 8.34 2.00
N GLY A 98 -16.96 7.40 1.17
CA GLY A 98 -15.64 6.74 1.32
C GLY A 98 -15.57 5.63 2.37
N GLY A 99 -16.61 5.45 3.19
CA GLY A 99 -16.68 4.40 4.20
C GLY A 99 -16.82 2.98 3.62
N PRO A 100 -16.60 1.93 4.44
CA PRO A 100 -16.82 0.54 4.06
C PRO A 100 -18.29 0.28 3.76
N ILE A 101 -18.56 -0.58 2.78
CA ILE A 101 -19.93 -0.98 2.45
C ILE A 101 -20.55 -1.83 3.58
N ARG A 102 -21.88 -1.90 3.58
CA ARG A 102 -22.70 -2.66 4.53
C ARG A 102 -23.56 -3.64 3.73
N PHE A 103 -24.14 -4.62 4.40
CA PHE A 103 -25.01 -5.62 3.77
C PHE A 103 -26.06 -5.01 2.82
N ARG A 104 -26.79 -3.98 3.26
CA ARG A 104 -27.81 -3.31 2.43
C ARG A 104 -27.27 -2.79 1.10
N HIS A 105 -26.03 -2.30 1.09
CA HIS A 105 -25.41 -1.78 -0.13
C HIS A 105 -25.05 -2.94 -1.07
N SER A 106 -24.44 -4.01 -0.53
CA SER A 106 -24.14 -5.23 -1.30
C SER A 106 -25.41 -5.88 -1.85
N LEU A 107 -26.50 -5.92 -1.07
CA LEU A 107 -27.78 -6.50 -1.46
C LEU A 107 -28.39 -5.75 -2.65
N VAL A 108 -28.52 -4.42 -2.57
CA VAL A 108 -29.06 -3.60 -3.67
C VAL A 108 -28.21 -3.76 -4.93
N ARG A 109 -26.88 -3.76 -4.79
CA ARG A 109 -25.95 -4.01 -5.91
C ARG A 109 -26.14 -5.39 -6.53
N GLY A 110 -26.30 -6.42 -5.70
CA GLY A 110 -26.44 -7.81 -6.13
C GLY A 110 -27.75 -8.04 -6.88
N LEU A 111 -28.86 -7.52 -6.33
CA LEU A 111 -30.18 -7.65 -6.96
C LEU A 111 -30.24 -6.94 -8.31
N ILE A 112 -29.75 -5.70 -8.39
CA ILE A 112 -29.67 -4.98 -9.68
C ILE A 112 -28.67 -5.68 -10.62
N GLY A 113 -27.60 -6.25 -10.06
CA GLY A 113 -26.61 -7.05 -10.77
C GLY A 113 -27.20 -8.25 -11.49
N VAL A 114 -28.27 -8.87 -10.98
CA VAL A 114 -28.97 -9.95 -11.69
C VAL A 114 -29.48 -9.45 -13.05
N ILE A 115 -30.05 -8.25 -13.08
CA ILE A 115 -30.63 -7.67 -14.29
C ILE A 115 -29.52 -7.10 -15.20
N GLU A 116 -28.63 -6.27 -14.66
CA GLU A 116 -27.64 -5.54 -15.47
C GLU A 116 -26.38 -6.34 -15.82
N ILE A 117 -26.13 -7.49 -15.16
CA ILE A 117 -24.96 -8.35 -15.39
C ILE A 117 -25.39 -9.74 -15.87
N LEU A 118 -26.18 -10.48 -15.08
CA LEU A 118 -26.49 -11.88 -15.40
C LEU A 118 -27.42 -11.98 -16.62
N MET A 119 -28.53 -11.24 -16.64
CA MET A 119 -29.52 -11.31 -17.73
C MET A 119 -29.06 -10.63 -19.03
N THR A 120 -28.17 -9.64 -18.93
CA THR A 120 -27.74 -8.82 -20.09
C THR A 120 -26.27 -8.99 -20.44
N LEU A 121 -25.59 -10.01 -19.87
CA LEU A 121 -24.16 -10.25 -20.02
C LEU A 121 -23.28 -9.01 -19.77
N GLY A 122 -23.74 -8.13 -18.88
CA GLY A 122 -23.02 -6.90 -18.51
C GLY A 122 -23.16 -5.73 -19.49
N VAL A 123 -23.92 -5.87 -20.59
CA VAL A 123 -24.10 -4.79 -21.58
C VAL A 123 -24.70 -3.54 -20.94
N VAL A 124 -25.76 -3.70 -20.14
CA VAL A 124 -26.40 -2.59 -19.44
C VAL A 124 -25.46 -1.96 -18.42
N ALA A 125 -24.73 -2.77 -17.65
CA ALA A 125 -23.74 -2.28 -16.70
C ALA A 125 -22.62 -1.47 -17.38
N CYS A 126 -22.18 -1.89 -18.57
CA CYS A 126 -21.18 -1.20 -19.39
C CYS A 126 -21.69 0.16 -19.89
N ILE A 127 -22.88 0.18 -20.50
CA ILE A 127 -23.50 1.42 -20.99
C ILE A 127 -23.73 2.40 -19.84
N ALA A 128 -24.32 1.95 -18.74
CA ALA A 128 -24.55 2.78 -17.55
C ALA A 128 -23.24 3.37 -17.01
N SER A 129 -22.17 2.56 -16.99
CA SER A 129 -20.86 3.03 -16.54
C SER A 129 -20.19 4.00 -17.51
N LEU A 130 -20.41 3.87 -18.83
CA LEU A 130 -19.88 4.79 -19.85
C LEU A 130 -20.57 6.16 -19.80
N VAL A 131 -21.89 6.18 -19.60
CA VAL A 131 -22.69 7.40 -19.54
C VAL A 131 -22.53 8.11 -18.18
N SER A 132 -22.20 7.36 -17.12
CA SER A 132 -21.97 7.92 -15.79
C SER A 132 -20.68 8.74 -15.73
N ALA A 133 -20.78 10.02 -15.35
CA ALA A 133 -19.62 10.89 -15.11
C ALA A 133 -18.63 10.33 -14.08
N ARG A 134 -19.10 9.45 -13.17
CA ARG A 134 -18.29 8.79 -12.13
C ARG A 134 -17.98 7.32 -12.46
N GLY A 135 -18.31 6.85 -13.66
CA GLY A 135 -18.06 5.46 -14.07
C GLY A 135 -18.89 4.42 -13.30
N ARG A 136 -20.03 4.79 -12.73
CA ARG A 136 -20.89 3.93 -11.90
C ARG A 136 -21.89 3.16 -12.76
N ARG A 137 -22.05 1.85 -12.50
CA ARG A 137 -23.16 1.06 -13.08
C ARG A 137 -24.46 1.29 -12.29
N LEU A 138 -25.60 0.78 -12.76
CA LEU A 138 -26.90 1.03 -12.09
C LEU A 138 -26.86 0.55 -10.64
N GLY A 139 -26.37 -0.65 -10.38
CA GLY A 139 -26.27 -1.18 -9.02
C GLY A 139 -25.41 -0.31 -8.10
N ASP A 140 -24.36 0.34 -8.64
CA ASP A 140 -23.51 1.25 -7.88
C ASP A 140 -24.26 2.57 -7.57
N VAL A 141 -25.04 3.08 -8.52
CA VAL A 141 -25.86 4.30 -8.40
C VAL A 141 -26.91 4.11 -7.31
N PHE A 142 -27.76 3.08 -7.44
CA PHE A 142 -28.85 2.83 -6.49
C PHE A 142 -28.37 2.48 -5.08
N ALA A 143 -27.21 1.83 -4.96
CA ALA A 143 -26.66 1.48 -3.66
C ALA A 143 -25.86 2.61 -2.99
N GLY A 144 -25.65 3.75 -3.66
CA GLY A 144 -24.82 4.83 -3.10
C GLY A 144 -23.35 4.43 -2.93
N THR A 145 -22.80 3.70 -3.91
CA THR A 145 -21.43 3.18 -3.86
C THR A 145 -20.61 3.50 -5.11
N LEU A 146 -19.29 3.43 -4.97
CA LEU A 146 -18.30 3.63 -6.03
C LEU A 146 -17.22 2.55 -5.95
N VAL A 147 -16.75 2.08 -7.11
CA VAL A 147 -15.58 1.20 -7.20
C VAL A 147 -14.33 2.05 -7.36
N VAL A 148 -13.44 1.97 -6.38
CA VAL A 148 -12.18 2.70 -6.37
C VAL A 148 -11.01 1.74 -6.52
N ARG A 149 -9.91 2.25 -7.08
CA ARG A 149 -8.65 1.51 -7.07
C ARG A 149 -8.03 1.66 -5.69
N GLU A 150 -7.97 0.57 -4.94
CA GLU A 150 -7.21 0.54 -3.70
C GLU A 150 -5.73 0.64 -4.10
N ARG A 151 -5.03 1.65 -3.57
CA ARG A 151 -3.57 1.64 -3.68
C ARG A 151 -3.13 0.42 -2.89
N VAL A 152 -2.76 -0.63 -3.61
CA VAL A 152 -2.09 -1.81 -3.04
C VAL A 152 -1.03 -1.24 -2.09
N PRO A 153 -1.12 -1.45 -0.76
CA PRO A 153 -0.01 -1.14 0.13
C PRO A 153 1.17 -1.79 -0.53
N ALA A 154 2.24 -1.04 -0.80
CA ALA A 154 3.34 -1.50 -1.63
C ALA A 154 3.96 -2.80 -1.05
N GLY A 155 3.35 -3.96 -1.30
CA GLY A 155 3.85 -5.31 -1.02
C GLY A 155 4.87 -5.75 -2.07
N ARG A 156 5.16 -4.85 -3.00
CA ARG A 156 6.41 -4.77 -3.74
C ARG A 156 7.00 -3.37 -3.56
N SER A 157 7.20 -2.92 -2.32
CA SER A 157 8.41 -2.13 -2.10
C SER A 157 9.53 -3.02 -2.65
N GLY A 158 10.15 -2.63 -3.77
CA GLY A 158 11.27 -3.41 -4.31
C GLY A 158 12.19 -3.77 -3.16
N TYR A 159 12.59 -5.03 -3.09
CA TYR A 159 13.45 -5.53 -2.02
C TYR A 159 14.67 -4.61 -1.94
N VAL A 160 14.68 -3.73 -0.94
CA VAL A 160 15.86 -2.95 -0.62
C VAL A 160 16.74 -3.93 0.15
N PRO A 161 17.94 -4.25 -0.34
CA PRO A 161 18.80 -5.18 0.36
C PRO A 161 19.03 -4.66 1.79
N PRO A 162 18.84 -5.50 2.82
CA PRO A 162 19.11 -5.09 4.19
C PRO A 162 20.59 -4.73 4.28
N PRO A 163 20.93 -3.62 4.98
CA PRO A 163 22.31 -3.31 5.21
C PRO A 163 22.96 -4.41 6.05
N PRO A 164 24.27 -4.54 5.92
CA PRO A 164 25.01 -5.48 6.73
C PRO A 164 24.81 -5.26 8.25
N PRO A 165 24.65 -6.32 9.08
CA PRO A 165 24.27 -6.19 10.50
C PRO A 165 25.19 -5.31 11.35
N TRP A 166 26.49 -5.28 11.05
CA TRP A 166 27.48 -4.47 11.76
C TRP A 166 27.40 -2.97 11.45
N LEU A 167 26.59 -2.60 10.45
CA LEU A 167 26.39 -1.24 9.97
C LEU A 167 24.99 -0.72 10.32
N ALA A 168 24.05 -1.63 10.63
CA ALA A 168 22.73 -1.30 11.12
C ALA A 168 22.81 -0.49 12.43
N GLY A 169 22.05 0.60 12.52
CA GLY A 169 22.00 1.44 13.71
C GLY A 169 23.23 2.35 13.95
N ARG A 170 24.30 2.23 13.18
CA ARG A 170 25.49 3.11 13.28
C ARG A 170 25.17 4.58 12.97
N PHE A 171 24.08 4.81 12.25
CA PHE A 171 23.63 6.12 11.78
C PHE A 171 22.49 6.73 12.61
N GLN A 172 22.23 6.20 13.81
CA GLN A 172 21.16 6.68 14.69
C GLN A 172 21.27 8.16 15.09
N GLY A 173 22.46 8.75 15.05
CA GLY A 173 22.69 10.17 15.33
C GLY A 173 22.62 11.11 14.12
N LEU A 174 22.42 10.60 12.90
CA LEU A 174 22.43 11.44 11.69
C LEU A 174 21.27 12.45 11.69
N ASP A 175 21.55 13.70 11.29
CA ASP A 175 20.49 14.61 10.90
C ASP A 175 20.06 14.31 9.45
N LEU A 176 18.84 13.81 9.31
CA LEU A 176 18.24 13.43 8.03
C LEU A 176 17.34 14.52 7.47
N SER A 177 17.13 15.61 8.22
CA SER A 177 16.18 16.68 7.90
C SER A 177 16.67 17.55 6.74
N ALA A 178 17.99 17.64 6.55
CA ALA A 178 18.62 18.41 5.48
C ALA A 178 18.57 17.73 4.09
N VAL A 179 18.11 16.47 4.03
CA VAL A 179 18.11 15.69 2.78
C VAL A 179 16.77 15.86 2.03
N PRO A 180 16.78 16.36 0.79
CA PRO A 180 15.55 16.62 0.03
C PRO A 180 14.85 15.32 -0.41
N ASP A 181 13.52 15.36 -0.50
CA ASP A 181 12.70 14.18 -0.90
C ASP A 181 13.09 13.60 -2.27
N GLY A 182 13.53 14.45 -3.20
CA GLY A 182 14.03 14.00 -4.51
C GLY A 182 15.24 13.07 -4.39
N LEU A 183 16.17 13.33 -3.47
CA LEU A 183 17.35 12.49 -3.27
C LEU A 183 16.96 11.15 -2.65
N TRP A 184 16.02 11.16 -1.70
CA TRP A 184 15.50 9.93 -1.10
C TRP A 184 14.78 9.03 -2.11
N LEU A 185 14.02 9.63 -3.03
CA LEU A 185 13.41 8.91 -4.14
C LEU A 185 14.48 8.30 -5.06
N ALA A 186 15.53 9.05 -5.39
CA ALA A 186 16.64 8.55 -6.21
C ALA A 186 17.38 7.38 -5.55
N VAL A 187 17.70 7.49 -4.26
CA VAL A 187 18.32 6.41 -3.46
C VAL A 187 17.45 5.16 -3.44
N ARG A 188 16.15 5.33 -3.16
CA ARG A 188 15.21 4.19 -3.16
C ARG A 188 15.10 3.56 -4.55
N GLN A 189 14.99 4.35 -5.62
CA GLN A 189 14.92 3.83 -6.99
C GLN A 189 16.17 3.03 -7.35
N TYR A 190 17.36 3.57 -7.05
CA TYR A 190 18.63 2.87 -7.25
C TYR A 190 18.64 1.53 -6.49
N LEU A 191 18.38 1.53 -5.18
CA LEU A 191 18.42 0.31 -4.36
C LEU A 191 17.41 -0.75 -4.83
N THR A 192 16.24 -0.35 -5.33
CA THR A 192 15.26 -1.30 -5.86
C THR A 192 15.61 -1.87 -7.24
N ARG A 193 16.51 -1.23 -8.00
CA ARG A 193 16.88 -1.61 -9.37
C ARG A 193 18.34 -2.03 -9.52
N MET A 194 19.14 -1.97 -8.45
CA MET A 194 20.59 -2.23 -8.53
C MET A 194 20.96 -3.62 -9.08
N GLY A 195 20.10 -4.63 -8.90
CA GLY A 195 20.30 -5.97 -9.49
C GLY A 195 20.00 -6.07 -10.99
N GLN A 196 19.46 -5.02 -11.61
CA GLN A 196 19.13 -4.94 -13.04
C GLN A 196 20.02 -3.94 -13.80
N LEU A 197 20.86 -3.19 -13.10
CA LEU A 197 21.78 -2.23 -13.70
C LEU A 197 23.08 -2.92 -14.10
N ASP A 198 23.72 -2.42 -15.14
CA ASP A 198 25.09 -2.80 -15.45
C ASP A 198 25.99 -2.51 -14.23
N PRO A 199 26.91 -3.42 -13.84
CA PRO A 199 27.72 -3.27 -12.64
C PRO A 199 28.54 -1.98 -12.57
N GLN A 200 29.06 -1.50 -13.71
CA GLN A 200 29.85 -0.27 -13.74
C GLN A 200 28.95 0.96 -13.54
N VAL A 201 27.85 1.03 -14.28
CA VAL A 201 26.87 2.13 -14.17
C VAL A 201 26.25 2.17 -12.77
N GLY A 202 25.91 1.02 -12.22
CA GLY A 202 25.38 0.88 -10.86
C GLY A 202 26.36 1.40 -9.81
N SER A 203 27.64 1.05 -9.91
CA SER A 203 28.66 1.51 -8.96
C SER A 203 28.90 3.03 -9.01
N ALA A 204 28.94 3.61 -10.22
CA ALA A 204 29.07 5.06 -10.40
C ALA A 204 27.85 5.81 -9.84
N MET A 205 26.63 5.31 -10.08
CA MET A 205 25.41 5.86 -9.49
C MET A 205 25.41 5.76 -7.96
N ALA A 206 25.85 4.63 -7.41
CA ALA A 206 25.93 4.44 -5.96
C ALA A 206 26.91 5.43 -5.31
N GLN A 207 28.07 5.66 -5.94
CA GLN A 207 29.07 6.62 -5.46
C GLN A 207 28.52 8.04 -5.47
N ARG A 208 27.90 8.47 -6.57
CA ARG A 208 27.30 9.82 -6.68
C ARG A 208 26.19 10.04 -5.65
N LEU A 209 25.28 9.07 -5.49
CA LEU A 209 24.21 9.19 -4.50
C LEU A 209 24.74 9.17 -3.07
N ALA A 210 25.80 8.39 -2.81
CA ALA A 210 26.43 8.35 -1.50
C ALA A 210 27.20 9.64 -1.17
N SER A 211 27.87 10.27 -2.15
CA SER A 211 28.52 11.57 -1.96
C SER A 211 27.47 12.67 -1.72
N ASP A 212 26.42 12.72 -2.55
CA ASP A 212 25.34 13.70 -2.39
C ASP A 212 24.66 13.57 -1.02
N LEU A 213 24.51 12.34 -0.51
CA LEU A 213 23.94 12.09 0.82
C LEU A 213 24.93 12.44 1.94
N ALA A 214 26.22 12.14 1.77
CA ALA A 214 27.26 12.49 2.72
C ALA A 214 27.43 14.00 2.87
N ASP A 215 27.39 14.75 1.76
CA ASP A 215 27.50 16.22 1.75
C ASP A 215 26.35 16.88 2.52
N ARG A 216 25.16 16.27 2.47
CA ARG A 216 23.96 16.79 3.15
C ARG A 216 23.85 16.37 4.62
N THR A 217 24.36 15.19 4.96
CA THR A 217 24.29 14.62 6.32
C THR A 217 25.57 14.84 7.13
N GLY A 218 26.63 15.37 6.50
CA GLY A 218 27.94 15.59 7.11
C GLY A 218 28.69 14.30 7.46
N THR A 219 28.22 13.14 7.03
CA THR A 219 28.78 11.84 7.41
C THR A 219 29.28 11.07 6.20
N PRO A 220 30.61 10.99 5.98
CA PRO A 220 31.19 10.30 4.83
C PRO A 220 30.97 8.79 4.90
N VAL A 221 31.09 8.15 3.73
CA VAL A 221 31.05 6.69 3.61
C VAL A 221 32.25 6.09 4.38
N PRO A 222 32.03 5.17 5.35
CA PRO A 222 33.13 4.57 6.10
C PRO A 222 34.11 3.80 5.20
N PRO A 223 35.42 3.80 5.52
CA PRO A 223 36.42 3.08 4.73
C PRO A 223 36.11 1.58 4.69
N GLY A 224 36.19 0.99 3.48
CA GLY A 224 35.89 -0.43 3.25
C GLY A 224 34.41 -0.78 3.11
N VAL A 225 33.49 0.19 3.18
CA VAL A 225 32.05 -0.03 2.98
C VAL A 225 31.66 0.29 1.54
N HIS A 226 30.96 -0.65 0.88
CA HIS A 226 30.42 -0.40 -0.45
C HIS A 226 29.35 0.72 -0.42
N PRO A 227 29.37 1.70 -1.34
CA PRO A 227 28.44 2.84 -1.32
C PRO A 227 26.95 2.44 -1.27
N ALA A 228 26.58 1.36 -1.95
CA ALA A 228 25.22 0.83 -1.89
C ALA A 228 24.81 0.35 -0.48
N ALA A 229 25.75 -0.22 0.30
CA ALA A 229 25.49 -0.67 1.67
C ALA A 229 25.32 0.52 2.64
N TYR A 230 26.09 1.59 2.43
CA TYR A 230 25.91 2.86 3.13
C TYR A 230 24.51 3.44 2.87
N LEU A 231 24.10 3.55 1.60
CA LEU A 231 22.77 4.05 1.22
C LEU A 231 21.63 3.22 1.81
N ALA A 232 21.75 1.89 1.79
CA ALA A 232 20.77 0.99 2.38
C ALA A 232 20.62 1.21 3.90
N ALA A 233 21.74 1.42 4.60
CA ALA A 233 21.72 1.65 6.05
C ALA A 233 21.11 2.99 6.44
N VAL A 234 21.45 4.07 5.73
CA VAL A 234 20.87 5.40 5.99
C VAL A 234 19.37 5.40 5.67
N LEU A 235 18.94 4.73 4.59
CA LEU A 235 17.52 4.58 4.27
C LEU A 235 16.76 3.77 5.32
N GLN A 236 17.36 2.70 5.85
CA GLN A 236 16.74 1.91 6.91
C GLN A 236 16.59 2.73 8.20
N GLU A 237 17.58 3.54 8.58
CA GLU A 237 17.48 4.41 9.75
C GLU A 237 16.35 5.44 9.59
N ARG A 238 16.19 6.02 8.39
CA ARG A 238 15.04 6.88 8.08
C ARG A 238 13.72 6.15 8.29
N GLN A 239 13.57 4.95 7.71
CA GLN A 239 12.36 4.14 7.84
C GLN A 239 12.07 3.75 9.30
N ALA A 240 13.10 3.41 10.08
CA ALA A 240 12.96 3.10 11.50
C ALA A 240 12.47 4.30 12.30
N ARG A 241 12.96 5.52 12.01
CA ARG A 241 12.47 6.76 12.64
C ARG A 241 11.04 7.09 12.25
N GLU A 242 10.68 6.92 10.98
CA GLU A 242 9.31 7.12 10.51
C GLU A 242 8.34 6.12 11.16
N ALA A 243 8.73 4.84 11.27
CA ALA A 243 7.96 3.84 11.98
C ALA A 243 7.78 4.19 13.47
N ARG A 244 8.86 4.59 14.17
CA ARG A 244 8.76 5.04 15.57
C ARG A 244 7.84 6.26 15.73
N ARG A 245 7.83 7.20 14.77
CA ARG A 245 6.90 8.35 14.79
C ARG A 245 5.46 7.90 14.57
N ALA A 246 5.21 7.04 13.59
CA ALA A 246 3.87 6.56 13.26
C ALA A 246 3.26 5.70 14.39
N PHE A 247 4.05 4.82 15.01
CA PHE A 247 3.59 3.95 16.09
C PHE A 247 3.71 4.60 17.49
N GLY A 248 4.65 5.53 17.69
CA GLY A 248 4.84 6.24 18.96
C GLY A 248 3.80 7.34 19.22
N ASN A 249 3.25 7.97 18.17
CA ASN A 249 2.17 8.96 18.34
C ASN A 249 0.83 8.33 18.78
N GLY A 250 0.67 7.00 18.68
CA GLY A 250 -0.48 6.28 19.22
C GLY A 250 -0.46 6.13 20.75
N ALA A 251 0.73 6.16 21.37
CA ALA A 251 0.88 6.05 22.83
C ALA A 251 0.90 7.41 23.54
N ALA A 252 1.34 8.48 22.87
CA ALA A 252 1.47 9.82 23.45
C ALA A 252 0.17 10.67 23.40
N ALA A 253 -0.86 10.26 22.66
CA ALA A 253 -2.15 10.96 22.60
C ALA A 253 -3.05 10.74 23.85
N GLY A 254 -2.57 10.00 24.86
CA GLY A 254 -3.30 9.72 26.11
C GLY A 254 -2.78 10.43 27.36
N GLY A 255 -1.76 11.28 27.27
CA GLY A 255 -1.14 11.90 28.44
C GLY A 255 -0.97 13.40 28.30
N ARG A 256 -2.01 14.18 28.64
CA ARG A 256 -1.83 15.60 28.96
C ARG A 256 -1.00 15.69 30.24
N PRO A 257 0.15 16.39 30.27
CA PRO A 257 0.74 16.80 31.53
C PRO A 257 -0.12 17.94 32.08
N GLY A 258 -0.90 17.65 33.12
CA GLY A 258 -1.62 18.66 33.90
C GLY A 258 -0.60 19.60 34.54
N GLY A 259 -0.46 20.80 33.98
CA GLY A 259 0.28 21.89 34.60
C GLY A 259 -0.40 22.28 35.91
N ALA A 260 0.29 22.06 37.02
CA ALA A 260 -0.09 22.57 38.33
C ALA A 260 0.16 24.08 38.36
N THR A 261 -0.88 24.88 38.11
CA THR A 261 -0.92 26.29 38.52
C THR A 261 -1.55 26.37 39.90
N ALA A 262 -0.73 26.72 40.89
CA ALA A 262 -1.16 27.11 42.22
C ALA A 262 -2.05 28.36 42.14
N GLY A 263 -3.22 28.31 42.79
CA GLY A 263 -4.12 29.44 43.00
C GLY A 263 -4.45 29.60 44.49
N PRO A 264 -4.70 30.82 45.01
CA PRO A 264 -4.74 31.10 46.44
C PRO A 264 -6.06 30.70 47.11
N THR A 265 -5.95 30.42 48.41
CA THR A 265 -7.01 30.01 49.34
C THR A 265 -8.10 31.06 49.51
N GLY A 266 -9.37 30.64 49.40
CA GLY A 266 -10.56 31.42 49.75
C GLY A 266 -11.56 30.58 50.55
N PRO A 267 -12.32 31.15 51.51
CA PRO A 267 -12.85 30.40 52.65
C PRO A 267 -14.35 30.08 52.50
N TYR A 268 -14.73 29.12 51.66
CA TYR A 268 -16.07 28.50 51.74
C TYR A 268 -15.98 27.07 51.22
N GLY A 269 -15.95 26.10 52.15
CA GLY A 269 -16.06 24.67 51.85
C GLY A 269 -17.47 24.17 52.17
N PRO A 270 -18.15 23.42 51.27
CA PRO A 270 -19.40 22.76 51.60
C PRO A 270 -19.15 21.52 52.50
N PRO A 271 -20.10 21.18 53.39
CA PRO A 271 -19.88 20.18 54.44
C PRO A 271 -19.87 18.75 53.88
N ALA A 272 -19.01 17.92 54.49
CA ALA A 272 -18.91 16.49 54.24
C ALA A 272 -20.18 15.73 54.70
N PRO A 273 -20.67 14.74 53.94
CA PRO A 273 -21.66 13.80 54.46
C PRO A 273 -21.01 12.78 55.41
N ALA A 274 -21.65 12.60 56.56
CA ALA A 274 -21.31 11.65 57.60
C ALA A 274 -21.32 10.20 57.11
N GLN A 275 -20.31 9.44 57.53
CA GLN A 275 -20.22 7.99 57.37
C GLN A 275 -21.12 7.30 58.41
N GLY A 276 -22.12 6.55 57.94
CA GLY A 276 -22.90 5.59 58.71
C GLY A 276 -22.59 4.15 58.25
N PRO A 277 -22.83 3.12 59.09
CA PRO A 277 -21.91 2.00 59.20
C PRO A 277 -22.52 0.70 58.66
N TYR A 278 -22.30 0.33 57.40
CA TYR A 278 -22.56 -1.04 56.91
C TYR A 278 -21.54 -1.48 55.86
N GLY A 279 -21.25 -2.78 55.88
CA GLY A 279 -20.00 -3.41 55.43
C GLY A 279 -19.72 -3.37 53.93
N HIS A 280 -18.42 -3.46 53.62
CA HIS A 280 -17.91 -3.75 52.28
C HIS A 280 -18.25 -5.20 51.89
N PRO A 281 -18.80 -5.47 50.69
CA PRO A 281 -18.68 -6.77 50.08
C PRO A 281 -17.25 -6.94 49.52
N ALA A 282 -16.64 -8.09 49.82
CA ALA A 282 -15.34 -8.50 49.31
C ALA A 282 -15.35 -8.58 47.77
N PRO A 283 -14.23 -8.26 47.09
CA PRO A 283 -14.12 -8.47 45.65
C PRO A 283 -14.05 -9.96 45.32
N MET A 284 -14.99 -10.43 44.50
CA MET A 284 -14.92 -11.74 43.85
C MET A 284 -13.68 -11.81 42.95
N GLN A 285 -12.86 -12.85 43.15
CA GLN A 285 -11.73 -13.18 42.30
C GLN A 285 -12.22 -13.77 40.98
N SER A 286 -11.83 -13.16 39.86
CA SER A 286 -11.99 -13.79 38.53
C SER A 286 -11.00 -14.94 38.35
N PRO A 287 -11.43 -16.12 37.88
CA PRO A 287 -10.55 -17.25 37.63
C PRO A 287 -10.06 -17.24 36.18
N TYR A 288 -9.10 -16.38 35.84
CA TYR A 288 -8.19 -16.62 34.71
C TYR A 288 -6.98 -15.68 34.76
N ALA A 289 -5.79 -16.23 35.02
CA ALA A 289 -4.51 -15.55 34.90
C ALA A 289 -3.64 -16.32 33.89
N PRO A 290 -2.90 -15.64 32.99
CA PRO A 290 -1.92 -16.30 32.14
C PRO A 290 -0.67 -16.71 32.96
N PRO A 291 -0.01 -17.84 32.66
CA PRO A 291 1.13 -18.31 33.44
C PRO A 291 2.38 -17.44 33.19
N ALA A 292 3.09 -17.12 34.27
CA ALA A 292 4.41 -16.51 34.25
C ALA A 292 5.51 -17.57 33.98
N PRO A 293 6.65 -17.20 33.39
CA PRO A 293 7.76 -18.13 33.15
C PRO A 293 8.48 -18.47 34.47
N ALA A 294 8.59 -19.78 34.76
CA ALA A 294 9.35 -20.29 35.88
C ALA A 294 10.86 -20.19 35.61
N GLN A 295 11.58 -19.50 36.49
CA GLN A 295 13.04 -19.57 36.58
C GLN A 295 13.42 -20.88 37.28
N GLY A 296 14.03 -21.80 36.53
CA GLY A 296 14.63 -23.02 37.07
C GLY A 296 16.11 -22.82 37.45
N PRO A 297 16.66 -23.64 38.37
CA PRO A 297 17.97 -23.43 38.96
C PRO A 297 19.11 -23.97 38.09
N TYR A 298 20.27 -23.33 38.23
CA TYR A 298 21.56 -23.61 37.59
C TYR A 298 21.92 -25.08 37.36
N GLY A 299 22.46 -25.37 36.16
CA GLY A 299 23.19 -26.60 35.81
C GLY A 299 23.57 -26.64 34.32
N GLN A 300 24.79 -26.20 34.00
CA GLN A 300 25.39 -26.23 32.65
C GLN A 300 25.50 -27.66 32.07
N PRO A 301 25.08 -27.91 30.80
CA PRO A 301 25.52 -29.09 30.06
C PRO A 301 26.84 -28.80 29.33
N GLY A 302 27.89 -29.54 29.71
CA GLY A 302 29.20 -29.49 29.06
C GLY A 302 29.18 -29.98 27.61
N TYR A 303 29.99 -29.34 26.78
CA TYR A 303 30.32 -29.80 25.45
C TYR A 303 31.15 -31.09 25.52
N PRO A 304 30.88 -32.11 24.69
CA PRO A 304 31.73 -33.30 24.64
C PRO A 304 33.10 -32.96 24.04
N ALA A 305 34.14 -33.45 24.69
CA ALA A 305 35.53 -33.35 24.25
C ALA A 305 35.72 -34.05 22.89
N ALA A 306 36.20 -33.30 21.90
CA ALA A 306 36.71 -33.85 20.65
C ALA A 306 38.09 -34.46 20.90
N THR A 307 38.20 -35.75 20.58
CA THR A 307 39.42 -36.56 20.57
C THR A 307 40.49 -36.01 19.63
N SER A 308 41.74 -36.22 20.03
CA SER A 308 42.99 -35.73 19.43
C SER A 308 43.37 -36.32 18.06
N ALA A 309 43.95 -35.43 17.23
CA ALA A 309 45.00 -35.60 16.20
C ALA A 309 44.63 -36.20 14.81
N PRO A 310 45.39 -35.92 13.71
CA PRO A 310 46.68 -35.21 13.60
C PRO A 310 46.76 -34.07 12.56
N ALA A 311 47.88 -33.32 12.62
CA ALA A 311 48.23 -32.14 11.83
C ALA A 311 48.67 -32.43 10.38
N ALA A 312 48.33 -31.51 9.45
CA ALA A 312 49.11 -31.07 8.27
C ALA A 312 48.26 -30.06 7.44
N PRO A 313 48.83 -29.32 6.46
CA PRO A 313 49.83 -28.26 6.59
C PRO A 313 49.28 -26.89 6.11
N SER A 314 49.95 -25.81 6.50
CA SER A 314 49.60 -24.41 6.15
C SER A 314 49.63 -24.14 4.64
N PRO A 315 48.64 -23.44 4.05
CA PRO A 315 48.77 -22.90 2.71
C PRO A 315 49.64 -21.62 2.72
N THR A 316 50.63 -21.63 1.83
CA THR A 316 51.61 -20.59 1.52
C THR A 316 50.97 -19.28 1.00
N PRO A 317 51.60 -18.11 1.21
CA PRO A 317 51.18 -16.86 0.60
C PRO A 317 51.46 -16.87 -0.93
N PRO A 318 50.68 -16.15 -1.74
CA PRO A 318 50.80 -16.23 -3.19
C PRO A 318 52.07 -15.56 -3.72
N THR A 319 52.80 -16.30 -4.56
CA THR A 319 53.92 -15.85 -5.38
C THR A 319 53.40 -14.95 -6.53
N ALA A 320 53.92 -13.72 -6.65
CA ALA A 320 53.77 -12.90 -7.87
C ALA A 320 54.69 -13.40 -8.99
N PRO A 321 54.26 -13.43 -10.27
CA PRO A 321 54.86 -12.53 -11.28
C PRO A 321 53.96 -12.28 -12.54
N PRO A 322 54.42 -11.60 -13.61
CA PRO A 322 55.26 -10.41 -13.72
C PRO A 322 54.51 -9.22 -14.39
N ALA A 323 55.14 -8.05 -14.37
CA ALA A 323 54.67 -6.82 -15.01
C ALA A 323 54.43 -6.98 -16.52
N THR A 324 53.25 -6.58 -16.98
CA THR A 324 52.98 -6.25 -18.39
C THR A 324 52.90 -4.73 -18.53
N SER A 325 53.74 -4.22 -19.44
CA SER A 325 53.89 -2.81 -19.81
C SER A 325 52.57 -2.19 -20.30
N PRO A 326 52.41 -0.86 -20.16
CA PRO A 326 51.15 -0.16 -20.47
C PRO A 326 50.94 -0.07 -22.00
N SER A 327 49.74 -0.45 -22.46
CA SER A 327 49.27 -0.09 -23.82
C SER A 327 48.61 1.29 -23.82
N PRO A 328 48.75 2.05 -24.92
CA PRO A 328 48.51 3.49 -24.97
C PRO A 328 47.02 3.88 -24.99
N SER A 329 46.74 5.03 -24.38
CA SER A 329 45.45 5.71 -24.28
C SER A 329 44.75 5.90 -25.63
N PRO A 330 43.43 5.66 -25.75
CA PRO A 330 42.68 6.06 -26.93
C PRO A 330 42.38 7.57 -26.92
N THR A 331 42.75 8.21 -28.02
CA THR A 331 42.52 9.61 -28.41
C THR A 331 41.03 10.00 -28.33
N PRO A 332 40.67 11.20 -27.86
CA PRO A 332 39.28 11.66 -27.91
C PRO A 332 38.84 12.01 -29.35
N PRO A 333 37.58 11.74 -29.74
CA PRO A 333 37.04 12.14 -31.04
C PRO A 333 36.83 13.66 -31.14
N PRO A 334 36.87 14.24 -32.35
CA PRO A 334 36.81 15.68 -32.56
C PRO A 334 35.43 16.28 -32.24
N SER A 335 35.48 17.48 -31.66
CA SER A 335 34.38 18.35 -31.26
C SER A 335 33.37 18.57 -32.39
N ALA A 336 32.12 18.14 -32.17
CA ALA A 336 31.00 18.49 -33.05
C ALA A 336 30.54 19.93 -32.76
N THR A 337 30.77 20.81 -33.72
CA THR A 337 30.24 22.18 -33.78
C THR A 337 28.70 22.15 -33.78
N PRO A 338 28.00 22.94 -32.95
CA PRO A 338 26.54 23.03 -33.01
C PRO A 338 26.10 23.85 -34.25
N PRO A 339 25.01 23.46 -34.94
CA PRO A 339 24.50 24.21 -36.09
C PRO A 339 23.91 25.57 -35.67
N ALA A 340 24.14 26.56 -36.52
CA ALA A 340 23.76 27.97 -36.36
C ALA A 340 22.24 28.19 -36.28
N PRO A 341 21.78 29.25 -35.58
CA PRO A 341 20.37 29.60 -35.50
C PRO A 341 19.86 30.18 -36.82
N SER A 342 18.76 29.61 -37.33
CA SER A 342 18.00 30.12 -38.47
C SER A 342 17.34 31.46 -38.13
N SER A 343 17.72 32.52 -38.87
CA SER A 343 17.04 33.81 -38.89
C SER A 343 15.60 33.68 -39.41
N PRO A 344 14.64 34.47 -38.90
CA PRO A 344 13.30 34.58 -39.46
C PRO A 344 13.20 35.75 -40.46
N GLU A 345 12.58 35.53 -41.61
CA GLU A 345 12.19 36.60 -42.55
C GLU A 345 10.81 36.26 -43.19
N PRO A 346 10.08 37.20 -43.79
CA PRO A 346 9.19 38.11 -43.08
C PRO A 346 7.72 38.01 -43.55
N LYS A 347 6.88 38.81 -42.87
CA LYS A 347 5.45 39.09 -43.13
C LYS A 347 5.12 39.33 -44.60
N ASP A 348 4.02 38.70 -45.05
CA ASP A 348 3.11 39.27 -46.05
C ASP A 348 1.63 39.05 -45.66
N ARG A 349 0.92 40.16 -45.55
CA ARG A 349 -0.54 40.40 -45.69
C ARG A 349 -0.63 41.52 -46.73
N PRO A 350 -1.70 41.74 -47.54
CA PRO A 350 -3.11 41.64 -47.11
C PRO A 350 -4.13 41.25 -48.23
N SER A 351 -5.39 41.02 -47.84
CA SER A 351 -6.66 41.38 -48.54
C SER A 351 -7.81 40.69 -47.78
N ASP A 352 -8.63 41.42 -47.03
CA ASP A 352 -9.83 42.19 -47.41
C ASP A 352 -11.05 41.37 -47.86
N SER A 353 -12.23 41.87 -47.45
CA SER A 353 -13.59 41.30 -47.47
C SER A 353 -13.94 40.49 -46.21
N GLY A 354 -14.99 40.75 -45.45
CA GLY A 354 -16.10 41.69 -45.54
C GLY A 354 -17.16 41.25 -44.50
N SER A 355 -18.23 42.03 -44.36
CA SER A 355 -19.45 41.74 -43.58
C SER A 355 -19.52 42.27 -42.13
N SER A 356 -19.87 43.57 -42.09
CA SER A 356 -20.82 44.19 -41.17
C SER A 356 -21.97 43.30 -40.66
N GLY A 357 -22.35 43.49 -39.40
CA GLY A 357 -23.61 43.00 -38.85
C GLY A 357 -23.77 43.39 -37.39
N GLY A 358 -24.24 44.62 -37.14
CA GLY A 358 -24.67 45.06 -35.81
C GLY A 358 -26.05 44.50 -35.44
N PHE A 359 -26.29 44.27 -34.15
CA PHE A 359 -27.63 44.21 -33.60
C PHE A 359 -27.64 44.68 -32.14
N VAL A 360 -28.59 45.56 -31.84
CA VAL A 360 -28.90 46.26 -30.59
C VAL A 360 -30.01 45.48 -29.87
N PRO A 361 -30.02 45.36 -28.52
CA PRO A 361 -31.10 44.70 -27.79
C PRO A 361 -32.26 45.67 -27.48
N PRO A 362 -33.50 45.17 -27.32
CA PRO A 362 -34.50 45.86 -26.53
C PRO A 362 -34.75 45.16 -25.18
N ALA A 363 -35.29 46.00 -24.29
CA ALA A 363 -35.56 45.87 -22.88
C ALA A 363 -36.60 44.80 -22.48
#